data_AF-A0A426SQ77-F1
#
_entry.id   AF-A0A426SQ77-F1
#
_cell.length_a   1.000
_cell.length_b   1.000
_cell.length_c   1.000
_cell.angle_alpha   90.00
_cell.angle_beta   90.00
_cell.angle_gamma   90.00
#
_symmetry.space_group_name_H-M   'P 1'
#
loop_
_entity.id
_entity.type
_entity.pdbx_description
1 polymer ?
#
loop_
_entity_poly.entity_id
_entity_poly.type
_entity_poly.pdbx_seq_one_letter_code
_entity_poly.pdbx_strand_id
1 'polypeptide(L)'
;MATTDEIEDHAPAPADYSTEKRLARTAGVTLAWWAHGGVRLALALVLMYYGAAKLVFGQFGFSDAGDALIAHGEMSPMGLLWRMVAFSPVFQFLSGLAEFGAGLALLWRRTVVLGALIGAASMSFVLVLNIGYDVMVKTPSAVYIAMSLLVLIPWMPRLWRAVLGRGEIGEAPRPRLVPWRPAERVGAVAGPVAAAVIAGLVLWGVTTMYPPRSVDESAPAGVWAVAEDTAAPTDQLSEDVRWSRLALGSISYGGAAKAQLRTADGTLRAGSWTRGEDGTIELTLKDLREEGQPVQEYLEDEGETLTLTVEQQADGTLHVTGEGQDLMLAPDPSGEVLHERGFSWGIRPDDPFNR
;
A
#
# COMPACT_ATOMS: atom_id res chain seq x y z
N MET A 1 -40.78 67.69 -55.80
CA MET A 1 -39.37 68.10 -55.82
C MET A 1 -38.88 68.04 -54.39
N ALA A 2 -37.89 67.17 -54.14
CA ALA A 2 -37.15 66.93 -52.89
C ALA A 2 -37.92 66.37 -51.67
N THR A 3 -37.82 65.05 -51.54
CA THR A 3 -37.89 64.22 -50.33
C THR A 3 -36.95 64.75 -49.24
N THR A 4 -37.40 64.73 -47.99
CA THR A 4 -36.54 64.84 -46.80
C THR A 4 -36.59 63.49 -46.11
N ASP A 5 -35.55 62.68 -46.32
CA ASP A 5 -35.30 61.45 -45.56
C ASP A 5 -34.98 61.85 -44.11
N GLU A 6 -35.85 61.50 -43.17
CA GLU A 6 -35.49 61.38 -41.76
C GLU A 6 -34.64 60.11 -41.61
N ILE A 7 -33.34 60.31 -41.40
CA ILE A 7 -32.44 59.24 -40.95
C ILE A 7 -32.77 58.98 -39.48
N GLU A 8 -33.60 57.98 -39.22
CA GLU A 8 -33.73 57.35 -37.90
C GLU A 8 -32.37 56.73 -37.53
N ASP A 9 -31.64 57.41 -36.65
CA ASP A 9 -30.43 56.90 -36.01
C ASP A 9 -30.82 55.75 -35.06
N HIS A 10 -30.84 54.53 -35.61
CA HIS A 10 -30.91 53.30 -34.82
C HIS A 10 -29.57 53.07 -34.10
N ALA A 11 -29.35 53.81 -33.02
CA ALA A 11 -28.31 53.48 -32.05
C ALA A 11 -28.64 52.09 -31.45
N PRO A 12 -27.77 51.07 -31.62
CA PRO A 12 -28.01 49.77 -30.99
C PRO A 12 -28.01 49.94 -29.46
N ALA A 13 -29.08 49.47 -28.83
CA ALA A 13 -29.27 49.55 -27.39
C ALA A 13 -28.10 48.89 -26.62
N PRO A 14 -27.59 49.46 -25.52
CA PRO A 14 -26.43 48.95 -24.77
C PRO A 14 -26.72 47.70 -23.91
N ALA A 15 -27.60 46.80 -24.35
CA ALA A 15 -28.13 45.70 -23.54
C ALA A 15 -27.40 44.34 -23.67
N ASP A 16 -26.52 44.12 -24.65
CA ASP A 16 -25.97 42.77 -24.90
C ASP A 16 -24.65 42.45 -24.18
N TYR A 17 -23.75 43.42 -24.05
CA TYR A 17 -22.40 43.20 -23.48
C TYR A 17 -22.41 42.71 -22.02
N SER A 18 -23.42 43.12 -21.24
CA SER A 18 -23.54 42.73 -19.83
C SER A 18 -24.11 41.32 -19.65
N THR A 19 -24.90 40.84 -20.61
CA THR A 19 -25.55 39.53 -20.59
C THR A 19 -24.54 38.45 -21.01
N GLU A 20 -23.79 38.68 -22.08
CA GLU A 20 -22.71 37.80 -22.53
C GLU A 20 -21.65 37.63 -21.43
N LYS A 21 -21.23 38.71 -20.78
CA LYS A 21 -20.24 38.65 -19.68
C LYS A 21 -20.76 37.87 -18.47
N ARG A 22 -22.06 37.96 -18.16
CA ARG A 22 -22.70 37.16 -17.09
C ARG A 22 -22.79 35.67 -17.47
N LEU A 23 -23.14 35.36 -18.73
CA LEU A 23 -23.18 34.00 -19.23
C LEU A 23 -21.80 33.37 -19.24
N ALA A 24 -20.79 34.07 -19.75
CA ALA A 24 -19.38 33.64 -19.75
C ALA A 24 -18.87 33.40 -18.31
N ARG A 25 -19.17 34.30 -17.37
CA ARG A 25 -18.83 34.10 -15.95
C ARG A 25 -19.49 32.86 -15.36
N THR A 26 -20.78 32.65 -15.65
CA THR A 26 -21.54 31.50 -15.13
C THR A 26 -21.03 30.19 -15.73
N ALA A 27 -20.75 30.16 -17.03
CA ALA A 27 -20.13 29.03 -17.71
C ALA A 27 -18.74 28.72 -17.12
N GLY A 28 -17.90 29.74 -16.92
CA GLY A 28 -16.57 29.57 -16.31
C GLY A 28 -16.62 29.02 -14.88
N VAL A 29 -17.54 29.51 -14.04
CA VAL A 29 -17.76 28.98 -12.69
C VAL A 29 -18.26 27.53 -12.74
N THR A 30 -19.18 27.22 -13.65
CA THR A 30 -19.71 25.86 -13.82
C THR A 30 -18.61 24.90 -14.25
N LEU A 31 -17.79 25.29 -15.23
CA LEU A 31 -16.64 24.51 -15.69
C LEU A 31 -15.62 24.28 -14.57
N ALA A 32 -15.32 25.31 -13.77
CA ALA A 32 -14.43 25.18 -12.63
C ALA A 32 -14.96 24.17 -11.59
N TRP A 33 -16.27 24.14 -11.35
CA TRP A 33 -16.89 23.14 -10.47
C TRP A 33 -16.88 21.73 -11.05
N TRP A 34 -17.02 21.57 -12.36
CA TRP A 34 -16.83 20.28 -13.04
C TRP A 34 -15.39 19.80 -12.94
N ALA A 35 -14.41 20.67 -13.20
CA ALA A 35 -12.99 20.36 -13.05
C ALA A 35 -12.66 19.97 -11.60
N HIS A 36 -13.15 20.73 -10.62
CA HIS A 36 -13.02 20.40 -9.19
C HIS A 36 -13.63 19.04 -8.86
N GLY A 37 -14.83 18.75 -9.38
CA GLY A 37 -15.48 17.45 -9.24
C GLY A 37 -14.68 16.30 -9.85
N GLY A 38 -14.03 16.53 -10.99
CA GLY A 38 -13.13 15.59 -11.65
C GLY A 38 -11.88 15.28 -10.81
N VAL A 39 -11.19 16.32 -10.32
CA VAL A 39 -10.04 16.16 -9.41
C VAL A 39 -10.45 15.41 -8.15
N ARG A 40 -11.61 15.75 -7.58
CA ARG A 40 -12.16 15.08 -6.39
C ARG A 40 -12.40 13.59 -6.64
N LEU A 41 -13.01 13.24 -7.77
CA LEU A 41 -13.27 11.85 -8.12
C LEU A 41 -11.97 11.07 -8.36
N ALA A 42 -11.02 11.66 -9.09
CA ALA A 42 -9.72 11.04 -9.33
C ALA A 42 -8.96 10.79 -8.01
N LEU A 43 -8.89 11.80 -7.13
CA LEU A 43 -8.28 11.65 -5.81
C LEU A 43 -8.98 10.58 -4.98
N ALA A 44 -10.31 10.56 -4.98
CA ALA A 44 -11.09 9.57 -4.23
C ALA A 44 -10.77 8.14 -4.69
N LEU A 45 -10.77 7.89 -6.01
CA LEU A 45 -10.49 6.57 -6.58
C LEU A 45 -9.07 6.11 -6.26
N VAL A 46 -8.09 6.99 -6.37
CA VAL A 46 -6.69 6.69 -6.05
C VAL A 46 -6.51 6.36 -4.57
N LEU A 47 -7.06 7.18 -3.66
CA LEU A 47 -6.96 6.93 -2.22
C LEU A 47 -7.69 5.65 -1.80
N MET A 48 -8.84 5.35 -2.40
CA MET A 48 -9.52 4.07 -2.17
C MET A 48 -8.74 2.89 -2.73
N TYR A 49 -8.07 3.03 -3.88
CA TYR A 49 -7.24 1.95 -4.42
C TYR A 49 -6.07 1.61 -3.48
N TYR A 50 -5.26 2.60 -3.11
CA TYR A 50 -4.13 2.39 -2.19
C TYR A 50 -4.59 1.98 -0.79
N GLY A 51 -5.68 2.59 -0.30
CA GLY A 51 -6.27 2.23 0.99
C GLY A 51 -6.78 0.79 1.01
N ALA A 52 -7.49 0.36 -0.04
CA ALA A 52 -7.95 -1.02 -0.17
C ALA A 52 -6.78 -2.01 -0.24
N ALA A 53 -5.73 -1.69 -0.99
CA ALA A 53 -4.53 -2.53 -1.10
C ALA A 53 -3.84 -2.72 0.26
N LYS A 54 -3.89 -1.73 1.14
CA LYS A 54 -3.43 -1.86 2.54
C LYS A 54 -4.41 -2.62 3.43
N LEU A 55 -5.71 -2.37 3.30
CA LEU A 55 -6.75 -3.04 4.10
C LEU A 55 -6.79 -4.56 3.88
N VAL A 56 -6.52 -5.03 2.67
CA VAL A 56 -6.43 -6.46 2.34
C VAL A 56 -5.02 -7.03 2.52
N PHE A 57 -4.11 -6.24 3.10
CA PHE A 57 -2.70 -6.56 3.31
C PHE A 57 -1.89 -6.86 2.03
N GLY A 58 -2.41 -6.54 0.85
CA GLY A 58 -1.77 -6.84 -0.43
C GLY A 58 -0.56 -5.95 -0.78
N GLN A 59 -0.50 -4.71 -0.28
CA GLN A 59 0.59 -3.78 -0.65
C GLN A 59 1.96 -4.18 -0.04
N PHE A 60 1.98 -4.57 1.23
CA PHE A 60 3.22 -4.91 1.96
C PHE A 60 3.31 -6.39 2.36
N GLY A 61 2.19 -7.11 2.33
CA GLY A 61 2.12 -8.48 2.83
C GLY A 61 2.21 -8.57 4.35
N PHE A 62 2.68 -9.71 4.84
CA PHE A 62 3.04 -9.94 6.23
C PHE A 62 4.52 -10.31 6.30
N SER A 63 5.16 -9.98 7.42
CA SER A 63 6.50 -10.46 7.74
C SER A 63 6.39 -11.64 8.69
N ASP A 64 6.99 -12.75 8.31
CA ASP A 64 7.07 -14.00 9.09
C ASP A 64 8.49 -14.57 9.04
N ALA A 65 8.67 -15.81 9.50
CA ALA A 65 9.97 -16.48 9.52
C ALA A 65 10.70 -16.47 8.16
N GLY A 66 9.97 -16.45 7.03
CA GLY A 66 10.55 -16.41 5.68
C GLY A 66 11.28 -15.10 5.34
N ASP A 67 11.22 -14.09 6.20
CA ASP A 67 11.96 -12.83 6.08
C ASP A 67 13.05 -12.66 7.17
N ALA A 68 13.31 -13.68 7.99
CA ALA A 68 14.12 -13.57 9.20
C ALA A 68 15.64 -13.51 8.96
N LEU A 69 16.14 -14.04 7.84
CA LEU A 69 17.59 -14.18 7.62
C LEU A 69 18.23 -12.93 7.03
N ILE A 70 17.49 -12.06 6.35
CA ILE A 70 18.05 -10.84 5.75
C ILE A 70 18.58 -9.88 6.82
N ALA A 71 19.86 -9.53 6.71
CA ALA A 71 20.51 -8.65 7.68
C ALA A 71 20.16 -7.18 7.42
N HIS A 72 20.23 -6.35 8.47
CA HIS A 72 19.94 -4.91 8.37
C HIS A 72 20.77 -4.21 7.29
N GLY A 73 22.05 -4.58 7.13
CA GLY A 73 22.95 -4.01 6.13
C GLY A 73 22.68 -4.46 4.69
N GLU A 74 21.86 -5.49 4.47
CA GLU A 74 21.51 -6.02 3.15
C GLU A 74 20.21 -5.45 2.60
N MET A 75 19.46 -4.73 3.44
CA MET A 75 18.20 -4.13 3.05
C MET A 75 18.45 -2.80 2.33
N SER A 76 17.79 -2.61 1.19
CA SER A 76 17.62 -1.26 0.65
C SER A 76 16.73 -0.43 1.59
N PRO A 77 16.81 0.92 1.56
CA PRO A 77 15.92 1.78 2.34
C PRO A 77 14.44 1.44 2.12
N MET A 78 14.03 1.20 0.87
CA MET A 78 12.69 0.75 0.54
C MET A 78 12.36 -0.61 1.17
N GLY A 79 13.28 -1.58 1.09
CA GLY A 79 13.09 -2.91 1.68
C GLY A 79 12.92 -2.88 3.20
N LEU A 80 13.63 -1.99 3.88
CA LEU A 80 13.49 -1.74 5.32
C LEU A 80 12.09 -1.19 5.65
N LEU A 81 11.62 -0.18 4.90
CA LEU A 81 10.28 0.38 5.09
C LEU A 81 9.19 -0.68 4.86
N TRP A 82 9.32 -1.48 3.81
CA TRP A 82 8.36 -2.54 3.49
C TRP A 82 8.23 -3.56 4.63
N ARG A 83 9.37 -4.02 5.17
CA ARG A 83 9.39 -4.97 6.29
C ARG A 83 8.84 -4.37 7.58
N MET A 84 9.17 -3.11 7.88
CA MET A 84 8.62 -2.40 9.03
C MET A 84 7.08 -2.33 8.98
N VAL A 85 6.51 -2.03 7.81
CA VAL A 85 5.05 -1.97 7.64
C VAL A 85 4.42 -3.37 7.67
N ALA A 86 5.01 -4.34 6.96
CA ALA A 86 4.54 -5.73 6.93
C ALA A 86 4.59 -6.42 8.31
N PHE A 87 5.55 -6.03 9.15
CA PHE A 87 5.65 -6.49 10.54
C PHE A 87 4.51 -5.96 11.42
N SER A 88 3.90 -4.82 11.07
CA SER A 88 2.82 -4.22 11.86
C SER A 88 1.50 -4.20 11.09
N PRO A 89 0.72 -5.31 11.12
CA PRO A 89 -0.61 -5.37 10.51
C PRO A 89 -1.55 -4.26 11.00
N VAL A 90 -1.42 -3.86 12.27
CA VAL A 90 -2.20 -2.75 12.84
C VAL A 90 -1.88 -1.44 12.14
N PHE A 91 -0.59 -1.11 11.98
CA PHE A 91 -0.18 0.11 11.28
C PHE A 91 -0.64 0.10 9.82
N GLN A 92 -0.47 -1.02 9.12
CA GLN A 92 -0.92 -1.18 7.74
C GLN A 92 -2.43 -1.03 7.60
N PHE A 93 -3.21 -1.67 8.49
CA PHE A 93 -4.67 -1.57 8.48
C PHE A 93 -5.15 -0.14 8.77
N LEU A 94 -4.60 0.52 9.80
CA LEU A 94 -5.01 1.88 10.16
C LEU A 94 -4.64 2.90 9.09
N SER A 95 -3.46 2.79 8.47
CA SER A 95 -3.08 3.63 7.34
C SER A 95 -3.97 3.38 6.13
N GLY A 96 -4.30 2.12 5.82
CA GLY A 96 -5.27 1.75 4.79
C GLY A 96 -6.67 2.30 5.05
N LEU A 97 -7.14 2.24 6.30
CA LEU A 97 -8.43 2.79 6.71
C LEU A 97 -8.48 4.31 6.57
N ALA A 98 -7.39 5.00 6.92
CA ALA A 98 -7.29 6.45 6.75
C ALA A 98 -7.38 6.86 5.27
N GLU A 99 -6.66 6.16 4.39
CA GLU A 99 -6.68 6.42 2.94
C GLU A 99 -8.02 6.06 2.31
N PHE A 100 -8.53 4.84 2.57
CA PHE A 100 -9.80 4.37 2.01
C PHE A 100 -10.97 5.23 2.53
N GLY A 101 -10.96 5.53 3.83
CA GLY A 101 -11.95 6.41 4.47
C GLY A 101 -11.90 7.83 3.93
N ALA A 102 -10.72 8.39 3.65
CA ALA A 102 -10.57 9.68 2.99
C ALA A 102 -11.20 9.66 1.59
N GLY A 103 -10.90 8.64 0.79
CA GLY A 103 -11.48 8.47 -0.54
C GLY A 103 -13.00 8.33 -0.51
N LEU A 104 -13.55 7.52 0.39
CA LEU A 104 -14.99 7.39 0.59
C LEU A 104 -15.64 8.72 1.02
N ALA A 105 -15.00 9.45 1.94
CA ALA A 105 -15.47 10.75 2.41
C ALA A 105 -15.47 11.81 1.29
N LEU A 106 -14.55 11.74 0.32
CA LEU A 106 -14.49 12.63 -0.85
C LEU A 106 -15.67 12.40 -1.82
N LEU A 107 -16.21 11.19 -1.90
CA LEU A 107 -17.37 10.90 -2.77
C LEU A 107 -18.67 11.49 -2.24
N TRP A 108 -18.80 11.63 -0.92
CA TRP A 108 -19.99 12.22 -0.32
C TRP A 108 -19.82 13.72 -0.10
N ARG A 109 -20.66 14.52 -0.79
CA ARG A 109 -20.72 15.99 -0.72
C ARG A 109 -20.69 16.60 0.70
N ARG A 110 -21.12 15.88 1.75
CA ARG A 110 -21.14 16.38 3.13
C ARG A 110 -19.80 16.20 3.84
N THR A 111 -18.99 15.24 3.41
CA THR A 111 -17.73 14.83 4.05
C THR A 111 -16.50 15.20 3.22
N VAL A 112 -16.64 15.93 2.12
CA VAL A 112 -15.54 16.34 1.22
C VAL A 112 -14.40 17.01 1.98
N VAL A 113 -14.72 17.91 2.91
CA VAL A 113 -13.71 18.61 3.71
C VAL A 113 -12.93 17.63 4.59
N LEU A 114 -13.63 16.70 5.25
CA LEU A 114 -13.01 15.67 6.07
C LEU A 114 -12.10 14.77 5.22
N GLY A 115 -12.62 14.28 4.08
CA GLY A 115 -11.86 13.43 3.17
C GLY A 115 -10.62 14.13 2.61
N ALA A 116 -10.71 15.42 2.25
CA ALA A 116 -9.58 16.17 1.74
C ALA A 116 -8.54 16.50 2.83
N LEU A 117 -8.96 16.74 4.08
CA LEU A 117 -8.02 16.93 5.20
C LEU A 117 -7.29 15.64 5.56
N ILE A 118 -8.01 14.52 5.67
CA ILE A 118 -7.39 13.20 5.93
C ILE A 118 -6.49 12.81 4.76
N GLY A 119 -6.94 13.01 3.52
CA GLY A 119 -6.15 12.76 2.32
C GLY A 119 -4.86 13.58 2.28
N ALA A 120 -4.92 14.88 2.60
CA ALA A 120 -3.74 15.73 2.69
C ALA A 120 -2.77 15.23 3.78
N ALA A 121 -3.26 14.98 4.99
CA ALA A 121 -2.43 14.52 6.10
C ALA A 121 -1.78 13.15 5.83
N SER A 122 -2.57 12.20 5.33
CA SER A 122 -2.12 10.86 4.97
C SER A 122 -1.08 10.91 3.85
N MET A 123 -1.33 11.66 2.78
CA MET A 123 -0.38 11.76 1.67
C MET A 123 0.88 12.55 2.05
N SER A 124 0.80 13.51 2.96
CA SER A 124 1.99 14.15 3.55
C SER A 124 2.83 13.16 4.33
N PHE A 125 2.22 12.28 5.14
CA PHE A 125 2.94 11.24 5.85
C PHE A 125 3.58 10.23 4.89
N VAL A 126 2.85 9.79 3.86
CA VAL A 126 3.37 8.92 2.79
C VAL A 126 4.52 9.60 2.04
N LEU A 127 4.44 10.89 1.75
CA LEU A 127 5.52 11.63 1.09
C LEU A 127 6.79 11.67 1.95
N VAL A 128 6.65 11.87 3.27
CA VAL A 128 7.80 11.82 4.19
C VAL A 128 8.46 10.45 4.16
N LEU A 129 7.69 9.36 4.21
CA LEU A 129 8.22 8.00 4.07
C LEU A 129 8.90 7.79 2.71
N ASN A 130 8.29 8.26 1.63
CA ASN A 130 8.83 8.10 0.28
C ASN A 130 10.15 8.84 0.09
N ILE A 131 10.31 10.02 0.69
CA ILE A 131 11.57 10.78 0.65
C ILE A 131 12.61 10.11 1.56
N GLY A 132 12.21 9.71 2.78
CA GLY A 132 13.12 9.15 3.79
C GLY A 132 13.66 7.76 3.44
N TYR A 133 12.90 6.95 2.70
CA TYR A 133 13.25 5.58 2.33
C TYR A 133 13.42 5.38 0.82
N ASP A 134 13.58 6.48 0.08
CA ASP A 134 13.76 6.54 -1.38
C ASP A 134 12.78 5.65 -2.19
N VAL A 135 11.49 5.78 -1.88
CA VAL A 135 10.43 5.05 -2.57
C VAL A 135 10.08 5.75 -3.88
N MET A 136 9.87 4.97 -4.94
CA MET A 136 9.62 5.46 -6.31
C MET A 136 8.37 6.36 -6.45
N VAL A 137 7.42 6.31 -5.50
CA VAL A 137 6.12 7.02 -5.56
C VAL A 137 6.10 8.40 -4.86
N LYS A 138 7.26 9.06 -4.75
CA LYS A 138 7.39 10.44 -4.23
C LYS A 138 6.64 11.51 -5.05
N THR A 139 6.70 11.45 -6.38
CA THR A 139 5.97 12.42 -7.23
C THR A 139 4.45 12.25 -7.15
N PRO A 140 3.88 11.04 -7.28
CA PRO A 140 2.44 10.83 -7.10
C PRO A 140 1.91 11.31 -5.75
N SER A 141 2.60 11.00 -4.65
CA SER A 141 2.18 11.43 -3.31
C SER A 141 2.13 12.95 -3.17
N ALA A 142 3.10 13.68 -3.73
CA ALA A 142 3.07 15.16 -3.78
C ALA A 142 1.88 15.70 -4.60
N VAL A 143 1.57 15.06 -5.75
CA VAL A 143 0.40 15.42 -6.56
C VAL A 143 -0.90 15.20 -5.79
N TYR A 144 -1.03 14.11 -5.04
CA TYR A 144 -2.25 13.83 -4.27
C TYR A 144 -2.45 14.80 -3.10
N ILE A 145 -1.36 15.30 -2.49
CA ILE A 145 -1.42 16.43 -1.55
C ILE A 145 -1.97 17.67 -2.27
N ALA A 146 -1.40 18.03 -3.43
CA ALA A 146 -1.85 19.19 -4.19
C ALA A 146 -3.32 19.07 -4.62
N MET A 147 -3.77 17.89 -5.04
CA MET A 147 -5.18 17.61 -5.34
C MET A 147 -6.06 17.77 -4.10
N SER A 148 -5.62 17.29 -2.93
CA SER A 148 -6.35 17.45 -1.66
C SER A 148 -6.51 18.92 -1.28
N LEU A 149 -5.43 19.71 -1.43
CA LEU A 149 -5.46 21.15 -1.21
C LEU A 149 -6.38 21.86 -2.21
N LEU A 150 -6.32 21.50 -3.50
CA LEU A 150 -7.21 22.02 -4.54
C LEU A 150 -8.67 21.73 -4.20
N VAL A 151 -8.96 20.52 -3.72
CA VAL A 151 -10.29 20.16 -3.25
C VAL A 151 -10.70 21.07 -2.09
N LEU A 152 -9.81 21.40 -1.15
CA LEU A 152 -10.12 22.25 0.02
C LEU A 152 -10.35 23.74 -0.31
N ILE A 153 -9.85 24.26 -1.43
CA ILE A 153 -9.89 25.70 -1.78
C ILE A 153 -11.27 26.35 -1.52
N PRO A 154 -12.41 25.81 -2.00
CA PRO A 154 -13.72 26.44 -1.80
C PRO A 154 -14.15 26.55 -0.33
N TRP A 155 -13.60 25.70 0.54
CA TRP A 155 -13.93 25.64 1.96
C TRP A 155 -12.90 26.32 2.86
N MET A 156 -11.75 26.78 2.32
CA MET A 156 -10.67 27.40 3.08
C MET A 156 -11.11 28.59 3.95
N PRO A 157 -11.95 29.54 3.47
CA PRO A 157 -12.41 30.66 4.31
C PRO A 157 -13.23 30.20 5.52
N ARG A 158 -13.96 29.09 5.39
CA ARG A 158 -14.76 28.52 6.48
C ARG A 158 -13.87 27.82 7.49
N LEU A 159 -12.87 27.07 7.02
CA LEU A 159 -11.87 26.41 7.87
C LEU A 159 -11.06 27.43 8.68
N TRP A 160 -10.58 28.49 8.03
CA TRP A 160 -9.85 29.56 8.71
C TRP A 160 -10.68 30.21 9.82
N ARG A 161 -11.96 30.54 9.54
CA ARG A 161 -12.86 31.09 10.56
C ARG A 161 -13.17 30.09 11.68
N ALA A 162 -13.32 28.81 11.36
CA ALA A 162 -13.62 27.79 12.35
C ALA A 162 -12.44 27.53 13.31
N VAL A 163 -11.19 27.61 12.81
CA VAL A 163 -9.99 27.31 13.61
C VAL A 163 -9.41 28.55 14.30
N LEU A 164 -9.35 29.68 13.59
CA LEU A 164 -8.65 30.89 14.04
C LEU A 164 -9.59 32.09 14.27
N GLY A 165 -10.83 32.01 13.78
CA GLY A 165 -11.81 33.09 13.91
C GLY A 165 -12.59 33.04 15.22
N ARG A 166 -13.12 34.20 15.62
CA ARG A 166 -14.15 34.32 16.66
C ARG A 166 -15.41 34.87 15.98
N GLY A 167 -16.23 33.99 15.41
CA GLY A 167 -17.44 34.39 14.68
C GLY A 167 -18.18 33.21 14.05
N GLU A 168 -19.37 33.48 13.52
CA GLU A 168 -20.23 32.45 12.93
C GLU A 168 -19.62 31.85 11.64
N ILE A 169 -19.73 30.53 11.51
CA ILE A 169 -19.27 29.80 10.32
C ILE A 169 -20.35 29.93 9.25
N GLY A 170 -20.07 30.69 8.19
CA GLY A 170 -20.98 30.88 7.07
C GLY A 170 -21.37 29.57 6.36
N GLU A 171 -22.41 29.63 5.53
CA GLU A 171 -22.93 28.46 4.81
C GLU A 171 -21.87 27.80 3.90
N ALA A 172 -21.96 26.46 3.76
CA ALA A 172 -21.10 25.72 2.86
C ALA A 172 -21.40 26.08 1.40
N PRO A 173 -20.39 26.22 0.53
CA PRO A 173 -20.61 26.30 -0.91
C PRO A 173 -21.45 25.11 -1.38
N ARG A 174 -22.56 25.39 -2.08
CA ARG A 174 -23.42 24.37 -2.71
C ARG A 174 -23.44 24.62 -4.22
N PRO A 175 -22.48 24.08 -4.98
CA PRO A 175 -22.53 24.21 -6.43
C PRO A 175 -23.77 23.51 -6.97
N ARG A 176 -24.59 24.25 -7.71
CA ARG A 176 -25.68 23.68 -8.51
C ARG A 176 -25.14 23.34 -9.89
N LEU A 177 -24.59 22.14 -10.04
CA LEU A 177 -24.10 21.63 -11.33
C LEU A 177 -25.23 21.37 -12.33
N VAL A 178 -26.41 20.97 -11.82
CA VAL A 178 -27.62 20.73 -12.62
C VAL A 178 -28.75 21.58 -12.04
N PRO A 179 -29.39 22.48 -12.82
CA PRO A 179 -30.43 23.38 -12.34
C PRO A 179 -31.81 22.69 -12.25
N TRP A 180 -31.89 21.48 -11.69
CA TRP A 180 -33.14 20.71 -11.59
C TRP A 180 -33.47 20.36 -10.12
N ARG A 181 -34.56 20.93 -9.58
CA ARG A 181 -34.96 20.81 -8.16
C ARG A 181 -35.21 19.38 -7.65
N PRO A 182 -35.85 18.46 -8.38
CA PRO A 182 -36.03 17.08 -7.91
C PRO A 182 -34.69 16.29 -7.89
N ALA A 183 -33.72 16.66 -8.74
CA ALA A 183 -32.39 16.04 -8.74
C ALA A 183 -31.63 16.29 -7.43
N GLU A 184 -31.94 17.37 -6.70
CA GLU A 184 -31.27 17.72 -5.44
C GLU A 184 -31.66 16.79 -4.29
N ARG A 185 -32.93 16.34 -4.25
CA ARG A 185 -33.44 15.34 -3.29
C ARG A 185 -32.99 13.92 -3.65
N VAL A 186 -33.10 13.55 -4.93
CA VAL A 186 -32.63 12.23 -5.41
C VAL A 186 -31.11 12.09 -5.20
N GLY A 187 -30.32 13.12 -5.52
CA GLY A 187 -28.88 13.14 -5.28
C GLY A 187 -28.47 13.14 -3.81
N ALA A 188 -29.40 13.41 -2.87
CA ALA A 188 -29.12 13.31 -1.43
C ALA A 188 -29.00 11.87 -0.93
N VAL A 189 -29.73 10.94 -1.56
CA VAL A 189 -29.75 9.50 -1.23
C VAL A 189 -28.94 8.71 -2.26
N ALA A 190 -29.09 9.01 -3.54
CA ALA A 190 -28.33 8.36 -4.61
C ALA A 190 -26.82 8.63 -4.50
N GLY A 191 -26.40 9.78 -3.96
CA GLY A 191 -24.99 10.12 -3.78
C GLY A 191 -24.26 9.17 -2.82
N PRO A 192 -24.72 9.02 -1.55
CA PRO A 192 -24.14 8.05 -0.62
C PRO A 192 -24.21 6.61 -1.10
N VAL A 193 -25.32 6.20 -1.75
CA VAL A 193 -25.44 4.85 -2.32
C VAL A 193 -24.42 4.64 -3.44
N ALA A 194 -24.29 5.57 -4.38
CA ALA A 194 -23.27 5.51 -5.42
C ALA A 194 -21.85 5.49 -4.84
N ALA A 195 -21.59 6.28 -3.79
CA ALA A 195 -20.30 6.26 -3.09
C ALA A 195 -20.01 4.88 -2.47
N ALA A 196 -20.99 4.27 -1.80
CA ALA A 196 -20.86 2.94 -1.22
C ALA A 196 -20.67 1.85 -2.29
N VAL A 197 -21.39 1.95 -3.42
CA VAL A 197 -21.22 1.03 -4.56
C VAL A 197 -19.82 1.17 -5.16
N ILE A 198 -19.35 2.39 -5.42
CA ILE A 198 -17.99 2.62 -5.94
C ILE A 198 -16.95 2.06 -4.97
N ALA A 199 -17.09 2.35 -3.67
CA ALA A 199 -16.17 1.84 -2.65
C ALA A 199 -16.17 0.30 -2.59
N GLY A 200 -17.34 -0.33 -2.66
CA GLY A 200 -17.49 -1.78 -2.71
C GLY A 200 -16.86 -2.39 -3.97
N LEU A 201 -17.06 -1.76 -5.13
CA LEU A 201 -16.44 -2.21 -6.39
C LEU A 201 -14.92 -2.06 -6.38
N VAL A 202 -14.39 -0.97 -5.84
CA VAL A 202 -12.94 -0.78 -5.69
C VAL A 202 -12.37 -1.81 -4.74
N LEU A 203 -12.97 -1.99 -3.56
CA LEU A 203 -12.50 -2.97 -2.58
C LEU A 203 -12.56 -4.39 -3.14
N TRP A 204 -13.65 -4.76 -3.81
CA TRP A 204 -13.79 -6.05 -4.48
C TRP A 204 -12.73 -6.24 -5.57
N GLY A 205 -12.59 -5.26 -6.48
CA GLY A 205 -11.62 -5.32 -7.58
C GLY A 205 -10.19 -5.45 -7.07
N VAL A 206 -9.82 -4.70 -6.02
CA VAL A 206 -8.50 -4.81 -5.39
C VAL A 206 -8.33 -6.16 -4.70
N THR A 207 -9.34 -6.66 -4.00
CA THR A 207 -9.28 -7.99 -3.35
C THR A 207 -9.01 -9.09 -4.38
N THR A 208 -9.65 -9.02 -5.55
CA THR A 208 -9.45 -10.01 -6.62
C THR A 208 -8.10 -9.92 -7.34
N MET A 209 -7.33 -8.85 -7.13
CA MET A 209 -5.96 -8.73 -7.67
C MET A 209 -4.94 -9.51 -6.84
N TYR A 210 -5.24 -9.81 -5.58
CA TYR A 210 -4.31 -10.48 -4.67
C TYR A 210 -4.68 -11.96 -4.51
N PRO A 211 -3.70 -12.87 -4.51
CA PRO A 211 -3.95 -14.28 -4.32
C PRO A 211 -4.50 -14.56 -2.91
N PRO A 212 -5.25 -15.66 -2.73
CA PRO A 212 -5.75 -16.04 -1.41
C PRO A 212 -4.57 -16.31 -0.46
N ARG A 213 -4.77 -15.92 0.80
CA ARG A 213 -3.79 -16.10 1.87
C ARG A 213 -4.20 -17.27 2.76
N SER A 214 -3.26 -18.14 3.08
CA SER A 214 -3.38 -19.17 4.12
C SER A 214 -2.20 -19.08 5.09
N VAL A 215 -2.36 -19.67 6.28
CA VAL A 215 -1.31 -19.76 7.29
C VAL A 215 -1.17 -21.21 7.71
N ASP A 216 0.05 -21.72 7.65
CA ASP A 216 0.45 -23.05 8.14
C ASP A 216 1.70 -22.88 9.01
N GLU A 217 1.53 -23.00 10.33
CA GLU A 217 2.62 -22.90 11.31
C GLU A 217 3.27 -24.27 11.60
N SER A 218 2.82 -25.35 10.96
CA SER A 218 3.38 -26.66 11.19
C SER A 218 4.77 -26.81 10.57
N ALA A 219 5.63 -27.63 11.19
CA ALA A 219 6.95 -27.94 10.65
C ALA A 219 6.83 -28.38 9.18
N PRO A 220 7.71 -27.88 8.27
CA PRO A 220 8.96 -27.22 8.58
C PRO A 220 8.92 -25.67 8.61
N ALA A 221 7.76 -25.02 8.73
CA ALA A 221 7.72 -23.57 8.92
C ALA A 221 8.50 -23.17 10.19
N GLY A 222 9.38 -22.16 10.08
CA GLY A 222 10.29 -21.75 11.16
C GLY A 222 11.64 -21.26 10.64
N VAL A 223 12.54 -20.92 11.57
CA VAL A 223 13.94 -20.58 11.27
C VAL A 223 14.84 -21.68 11.80
N TRP A 224 15.74 -22.14 10.96
CA TRP A 224 16.54 -23.33 11.22
C TRP A 224 18.02 -23.05 10.95
N ALA A 225 18.89 -23.55 11.83
CA ALA A 225 20.33 -23.55 11.65
C ALA A 225 20.81 -24.97 11.33
N VAL A 226 21.82 -25.09 10.45
CA VAL A 226 22.44 -26.38 10.16
C VAL A 226 23.25 -26.83 11.37
N ALA A 227 22.84 -27.95 11.97
CA ALA A 227 23.49 -28.57 13.11
C ALA A 227 24.50 -29.65 12.66
N GLU A 228 24.14 -30.45 11.67
CA GLU A 228 25.02 -31.45 11.05
C GLU A 228 24.89 -31.37 9.53
N ASP A 229 26.02 -31.53 8.84
CA ASP A 229 26.12 -31.55 7.38
C ASP A 229 27.09 -32.68 7.00
N THR A 230 26.68 -33.55 6.07
CA THR A 230 27.53 -34.64 5.56
C THR A 230 28.60 -34.15 4.57
N ALA A 231 28.43 -32.96 4.00
CA ALA A 231 29.39 -32.35 3.09
C ALA A 231 30.61 -31.80 3.86
N ALA A 232 31.80 -32.05 3.30
CA ALA A 232 33.06 -31.57 3.88
C ALA A 232 33.17 -30.03 3.78
N PRO A 233 33.63 -29.35 4.86
CA PRO A 233 33.89 -27.91 4.82
C PRO A 233 35.00 -27.55 3.84
N THR A 234 34.84 -26.40 3.19
CA THR A 234 35.93 -25.75 2.46
C THR A 234 36.95 -25.16 3.45
N ASP A 235 38.23 -25.14 3.07
CA ASP A 235 39.30 -24.57 3.91
C ASP A 235 39.10 -23.07 4.20
N GLN A 236 38.48 -22.33 3.28
CA GLN A 236 38.18 -20.91 3.40
C GLN A 236 36.69 -20.68 3.55
N LEU A 237 36.29 -19.96 4.60
CA LEU A 237 34.87 -19.68 4.88
C LEU A 237 34.21 -18.87 3.76
N SER A 238 34.94 -17.96 3.12
CA SER A 238 34.44 -17.13 2.01
C SER A 238 34.16 -17.91 0.72
N GLU A 239 34.62 -19.16 0.64
CA GLU A 239 34.40 -20.06 -0.49
C GLU A 239 33.46 -21.22 -0.10
N ASP A 240 32.94 -21.23 1.14
CA ASP A 240 32.08 -22.28 1.66
C ASP A 240 30.61 -21.98 1.33
N VAL A 241 30.11 -22.62 0.27
CA VAL A 241 28.73 -22.46 -0.21
C VAL A 241 27.73 -23.39 0.48
N ARG A 242 28.16 -24.16 1.50
CA ARG A 242 27.26 -25.04 2.24
C ARG A 242 26.21 -24.23 2.99
N TRP A 243 25.09 -24.87 3.26
CA TRP A 243 23.97 -24.22 3.93
C TRP A 243 24.35 -23.92 5.38
N SER A 244 23.94 -22.76 5.87
CA SER A 244 24.16 -22.38 7.27
C SER A 244 22.84 -22.14 8.01
N ARG A 245 21.88 -21.49 7.36
CA ARG A 245 20.52 -21.28 7.90
C ARG A 245 19.46 -21.35 6.82
N LEU A 246 18.30 -21.88 7.17
CA LEU A 246 17.11 -21.95 6.33
C LEU A 246 15.93 -21.33 7.07
N ALA A 247 15.22 -20.43 6.41
CA ALA A 247 14.01 -19.79 6.92
C ALA A 247 12.83 -20.14 6.00
N LEU A 248 11.79 -20.71 6.58
CA LEU A 248 10.58 -21.12 5.89
C LEU A 248 9.39 -20.40 6.51
N GLY A 249 8.77 -19.51 5.73
CA GLY A 249 7.59 -18.74 6.16
C GLY A 249 6.37 -19.63 6.36
N SER A 250 5.48 -19.21 7.25
CA SER A 250 4.20 -19.86 7.54
C SER A 250 3.04 -19.27 6.73
N ILE A 251 3.22 -18.07 6.15
CA ILE A 251 2.18 -17.36 5.42
C ILE A 251 2.33 -17.61 3.92
N SER A 252 1.34 -18.29 3.35
CA SER A 252 1.28 -18.63 1.93
C SER A 252 0.36 -17.68 1.17
N TYR A 253 0.81 -17.26 -0.01
CA TYR A 253 0.05 -16.49 -0.99
C TYR A 253 -0.07 -17.30 -2.27
N GLY A 254 -1.29 -17.74 -2.60
CA GLY A 254 -1.52 -18.48 -3.84
C GLY A 254 -0.84 -19.85 -3.87
N GLY A 255 -0.57 -20.45 -2.70
CA GLY A 255 0.00 -21.80 -2.57
C GLY A 255 1.48 -21.83 -2.18
N ALA A 256 2.20 -20.71 -2.29
CA ALA A 256 3.62 -20.63 -1.91
C ALA A 256 3.87 -19.65 -0.75
N ALA A 257 4.72 -20.05 0.19
CA ALA A 257 5.19 -19.22 1.29
C ALA A 257 6.62 -18.74 1.03
N LYS A 258 7.06 -17.65 1.66
CA LYS A 258 8.42 -17.12 1.47
C LYS A 258 9.48 -18.06 2.05
N ALA A 259 10.63 -18.12 1.41
CA ALA A 259 11.79 -18.82 1.92
C ALA A 259 13.07 -17.97 1.78
N GLN A 260 14.01 -18.16 2.70
CA GLN A 260 15.36 -17.61 2.63
C GLN A 260 16.38 -18.69 3.00
N LEU A 261 17.51 -18.67 2.31
CA LEU A 261 18.64 -19.55 2.56
C LEU A 261 19.89 -18.70 2.73
N ARG A 262 20.61 -18.95 3.82
CA ARG A 262 21.95 -18.40 4.06
C ARG A 262 22.98 -19.51 3.91
N THR A 263 24.06 -19.24 3.18
CA THR A 263 25.22 -20.12 3.06
C THR A 263 26.33 -19.74 4.06
N ALA A 264 27.37 -20.56 4.18
CA ALA A 264 28.44 -20.38 5.17
C ALA A 264 29.35 -19.17 4.84
N ASP A 265 29.56 -18.87 3.57
CA ASP A 265 30.22 -17.65 3.06
C ASP A 265 29.43 -16.37 3.34
N GLY A 266 28.18 -16.48 3.81
CA GLY A 266 27.30 -15.37 4.12
C GLY A 266 26.37 -14.96 2.98
N THR A 267 26.40 -15.61 1.82
CA THR A 267 25.50 -15.30 0.71
C THR A 267 24.04 -15.60 1.08
N LEU A 268 23.13 -14.66 0.78
CA LEU A 268 21.70 -14.81 1.02
C LEU A 268 20.96 -15.04 -0.30
N ARG A 269 20.16 -16.10 -0.35
CA ARG A 269 19.20 -16.38 -1.41
C ARG A 269 17.79 -16.29 -0.87
N ALA A 270 16.85 -15.84 -1.70
CA ALA A 270 15.45 -15.69 -1.34
C ALA A 270 14.54 -16.26 -2.41
N GLY A 271 13.36 -16.70 -2.01
CA GLY A 271 12.36 -17.21 -2.94
C GLY A 271 11.14 -17.71 -2.20
N SER A 272 10.67 -18.89 -2.57
CA SER A 272 9.44 -19.46 -2.03
C SER A 272 9.53 -20.96 -1.84
N TRP A 273 8.68 -21.48 -0.96
CA TRP A 273 8.52 -22.91 -0.78
C TRP A 273 7.05 -23.31 -0.81
N THR A 274 6.80 -24.55 -1.25
CA THR A 274 5.49 -25.20 -1.16
C THR A 274 5.62 -26.55 -0.46
N ARG A 275 4.53 -27.00 0.17
CA ARG A 275 4.44 -28.30 0.83
C ARG A 275 3.80 -29.30 -0.13
N GLY A 276 4.48 -30.42 -0.37
CA GLY A 276 3.96 -31.56 -1.13
C GLY A 276 3.12 -32.51 -0.29
N GLU A 277 2.53 -33.49 -0.96
CA GLU A 277 1.97 -34.68 -0.31
C GLU A 277 3.17 -35.59 0.06
N ASP A 278 3.19 -36.16 1.27
CA ASP A 278 4.27 -37.04 1.78
C ASP A 278 5.51 -36.39 2.42
N GLY A 279 5.39 -35.18 2.99
CA GLY A 279 6.49 -34.58 3.77
C GLY A 279 7.65 -34.03 2.92
N THR A 280 7.43 -33.96 1.61
CA THR A 280 8.31 -33.28 0.67
C THR A 280 8.00 -31.78 0.64
N ILE A 281 9.03 -30.98 0.38
CA ILE A 281 8.89 -29.56 0.08
C ILE A 281 9.55 -29.26 -1.27
N GLU A 282 8.94 -28.34 -2.01
CA GLU A 282 9.55 -27.75 -3.20
C GLU A 282 10.04 -26.36 -2.81
N LEU A 283 11.35 -26.16 -2.86
CA LEU A 283 12.04 -24.93 -2.45
C LEU A 283 12.66 -24.27 -3.68
N THR A 284 12.14 -23.11 -4.06
CA THR A 284 12.67 -22.29 -5.16
C THR A 284 13.43 -21.11 -4.58
N LEU A 285 14.70 -20.94 -4.97
CA LEU A 285 15.60 -19.92 -4.47
C LEU A 285 16.32 -19.22 -5.62
N LYS A 286 16.52 -17.90 -5.48
CA LYS A 286 17.39 -17.14 -6.35
C LYS A 286 18.16 -16.08 -5.57
N ASP A 287 19.17 -15.51 -6.21
CA ASP A 287 19.97 -14.45 -5.61
C ASP A 287 19.12 -13.21 -5.36
N LEU A 288 19.58 -12.35 -4.45
CA LEU A 288 18.94 -11.06 -4.25
C LEU A 288 19.16 -10.17 -5.46
N ARG A 289 18.15 -9.37 -5.79
CA ARG A 289 18.27 -8.39 -6.86
C ARG A 289 19.39 -7.39 -6.57
N GLU A 290 20.27 -7.20 -7.53
CA GLU A 290 21.41 -6.28 -7.42
C GLU A 290 21.04 -4.82 -7.75
N GLU A 291 21.84 -3.88 -7.24
CA GLU A 291 21.71 -2.47 -7.60
C GLU A 291 21.99 -2.26 -9.09
N GLY A 292 21.05 -1.62 -9.80
CA GLY A 292 21.14 -1.40 -11.24
C GLY A 292 20.56 -2.53 -12.11
N GLN A 293 20.27 -3.70 -11.54
CA GLN A 293 19.63 -4.80 -12.28
C GLN A 293 18.18 -4.40 -12.67
N PRO A 294 17.78 -4.54 -13.95
CA PRO A 294 16.41 -4.32 -14.37
C PRO A 294 15.41 -5.20 -13.61
N VAL A 295 14.26 -4.63 -13.23
CA VAL A 295 13.19 -5.39 -12.53
C VAL A 295 12.74 -6.59 -13.35
N GLN A 296 12.59 -6.41 -14.67
CA GLN A 296 12.08 -7.45 -15.56
C GLN A 296 13.02 -8.65 -15.62
N GLU A 297 14.33 -8.41 -15.73
CA GLU A 297 15.34 -9.45 -15.74
C GLU A 297 15.31 -10.27 -14.44
N TYR A 298 15.24 -9.59 -13.29
CA TYR A 298 15.11 -10.25 -12.00
C TYR A 298 13.82 -11.08 -11.86
N LEU A 299 12.72 -10.64 -12.48
CA LEU A 299 11.44 -11.36 -12.45
C LEU A 299 11.41 -12.56 -13.40
N GLU A 300 12.16 -12.50 -14.51
CA GLU A 300 12.29 -13.59 -15.49
C GLU A 300 13.20 -14.72 -15.00
N ASP A 301 14.10 -14.43 -14.06
CA ASP A 301 14.87 -15.47 -13.37
C ASP A 301 13.95 -16.35 -12.51
N GLU A 302 13.76 -17.59 -12.95
CA GLU A 302 12.96 -18.61 -12.26
C GLU A 302 13.65 -19.14 -11.00
N GLY A 303 14.97 -18.94 -10.86
CA GLY A 303 15.76 -19.48 -9.78
C GLY A 303 16.01 -20.99 -9.86
N GLU A 304 16.63 -21.51 -8.81
CA GLU A 304 16.90 -22.93 -8.61
C GLU A 304 15.78 -23.54 -7.77
N THR A 305 15.15 -24.60 -8.27
CA THR A 305 14.13 -25.37 -7.55
C THR A 305 14.69 -26.69 -7.07
N LEU A 306 14.57 -26.94 -5.76
CA LEU A 306 15.01 -28.16 -5.08
C LEU A 306 13.79 -28.90 -4.51
N THR A 307 13.75 -30.22 -4.71
CA THR A 307 12.76 -31.09 -4.06
C THR A 307 13.43 -31.80 -2.89
N LEU A 308 12.97 -31.52 -1.68
CA LEU A 308 13.57 -32.02 -0.44
C LEU A 308 12.56 -32.80 0.38
N THR A 309 12.99 -33.91 0.96
CA THR A 309 12.22 -34.66 1.96
C THR A 309 12.57 -34.13 3.33
N VAL A 310 11.56 -33.80 4.14
CA VAL A 310 11.75 -33.22 5.47
C VAL A 310 11.07 -34.09 6.53
N GLU A 311 11.88 -34.70 7.39
CA GLU A 311 11.41 -35.54 8.49
C GLU A 311 11.69 -34.87 9.83
N GLN A 312 10.64 -34.55 10.57
CA GLN A 312 10.77 -34.01 11.92
C GLN A 312 11.11 -35.12 12.91
N GLN A 313 12.21 -34.93 13.63
CA GLN A 313 12.69 -35.85 14.66
C GLN A 313 12.01 -35.57 16.02
N ALA A 314 12.12 -36.54 16.94
CA ALA A 314 11.48 -36.46 18.25
C ALA A 314 12.03 -35.33 19.15
N ASP A 315 13.24 -34.84 18.87
CA ASP A 315 13.89 -33.73 19.58
C ASP A 315 13.57 -32.35 18.98
N GLY A 316 12.75 -32.30 17.92
CA GLY A 316 12.36 -31.08 17.22
C GLY A 316 13.31 -30.66 16.10
N THR A 317 14.39 -31.40 15.84
CA THR A 317 15.25 -31.18 14.67
C THR A 317 14.57 -31.68 13.39
N LEU A 318 15.01 -31.18 12.24
CA LEU A 318 14.57 -31.65 10.93
C LEU A 318 15.71 -32.36 10.22
N HIS A 319 15.47 -33.59 9.77
CA HIS A 319 16.35 -34.26 8.82
C HIS A 319 15.88 -33.89 7.41
N VAL A 320 16.75 -33.22 6.65
CA VAL A 320 16.46 -32.75 5.29
C VAL A 320 17.35 -33.49 4.31
N THR A 321 16.72 -34.21 3.37
CA THR A 321 17.42 -35.01 2.36
C THR A 321 16.88 -34.74 0.95
N GLY A 322 17.74 -34.78 -0.06
CA GLY A 322 17.36 -34.63 -1.47
C GLY A 322 18.25 -33.66 -2.23
N GLU A 323 18.37 -33.83 -3.56
CA GLU A 323 19.14 -32.94 -4.45
C GLU A 323 20.56 -32.60 -3.94
N GLY A 324 21.25 -33.61 -3.37
CA GLY A 324 22.61 -33.46 -2.83
C GLY A 324 22.70 -32.88 -1.41
N GLN A 325 21.56 -32.61 -0.75
CA GLN A 325 21.49 -32.25 0.67
C GLN A 325 21.26 -33.49 1.54
N ASP A 326 21.98 -33.58 2.65
CA ASP A 326 21.73 -34.50 3.77
C ASP A 326 22.17 -33.77 5.05
N LEU A 327 21.21 -33.09 5.68
CA LEU A 327 21.42 -32.09 6.73
C LEU A 327 20.52 -32.36 7.93
N MET A 328 21.05 -32.14 9.13
CA MET A 328 20.25 -32.00 10.34
C MET A 328 20.09 -30.53 10.67
N LEU A 329 18.85 -30.04 10.69
CA LEU A 329 18.53 -28.66 11.02
C LEU A 329 17.97 -28.56 12.44
N ALA A 330 18.54 -27.69 13.26
CA ALA A 330 18.03 -27.36 14.58
C ALA A 330 17.27 -26.02 14.53
N PRO A 331 16.23 -25.82 15.37
CA PRO A 331 15.60 -24.50 15.50
C PRO A 331 16.62 -23.41 15.80
N ASP A 332 16.48 -22.23 15.19
CA ASP A 332 17.31 -21.04 15.44
C ASP A 332 16.50 -19.96 16.20
N PRO A 333 16.60 -19.94 17.54
CA PRO A 333 15.86 -18.97 18.35
C PRO A 333 16.19 -17.51 18.03
N SER A 334 17.34 -17.24 17.39
CA SER A 334 17.74 -15.87 17.06
C SER A 334 16.91 -15.28 15.92
N GLY A 335 16.41 -16.11 15.00
CA GLY A 335 15.52 -15.70 13.91
C GLY A 335 14.04 -15.60 14.30
N GLU A 336 13.66 -16.15 15.45
CA GLU A 336 12.26 -16.24 15.88
C GLU A 336 11.83 -15.08 16.78
N VAL A 337 12.76 -14.44 17.51
CA VAL A 337 12.47 -13.43 18.54
C VAL A 337 11.54 -12.32 18.03
N LEU A 338 11.78 -11.82 16.81
CA LEU A 338 10.99 -10.72 16.24
C LEU A 338 9.53 -11.15 16.01
N HIS A 339 9.32 -12.37 15.53
CA HIS A 339 8.02 -12.86 15.08
C HIS A 339 7.19 -13.49 16.21
N GLU A 340 7.83 -14.04 17.24
CA GLU A 340 7.13 -14.74 18.33
C GLU A 340 6.80 -13.85 19.54
N ARG A 341 7.57 -12.78 19.78
CA ARG A 341 7.43 -11.99 21.02
C ARG A 341 6.03 -11.40 21.18
N GLY A 342 5.43 -10.87 20.11
CA GLY A 342 4.09 -10.26 20.13
C GLY A 342 3.92 -9.06 21.08
N PHE A 343 2.74 -8.46 21.08
CA PHE A 343 2.38 -7.34 21.96
C PHE A 343 1.82 -7.83 23.32
N SER A 344 2.14 -7.14 24.42
CA SER A 344 1.60 -7.39 25.76
C SER A 344 1.27 -6.09 26.47
N TRP A 345 0.11 -6.01 27.12
CA TRP A 345 -0.23 -4.91 28.03
C TRP A 345 0.44 -5.04 29.40
N GLY A 346 0.83 -6.27 29.80
CA GLY A 346 1.53 -6.53 31.05
C GLY A 346 3.04 -6.39 30.90
N ILE A 347 3.69 -5.92 31.98
CA ILE A 347 5.15 -5.91 32.10
C ILE A 347 5.65 -7.34 32.10
N ARG A 348 6.58 -7.66 31.21
CA ARG A 348 7.28 -8.94 31.16
C ARG A 348 8.52 -8.89 32.04
N PRO A 349 8.99 -10.05 32.53
CA PRO A 349 10.19 -10.11 33.37
C PRO A 349 11.45 -9.51 32.73
N ASP A 350 11.50 -9.47 31.39
CA ASP A 350 12.63 -9.01 30.58
C ASP A 350 12.46 -7.57 30.03
N ASP A 351 11.43 -6.83 30.46
CA ASP A 351 11.23 -5.45 30.02
C ASP A 351 12.14 -4.44 30.79
N PRO A 352 12.71 -3.41 30.13
CA PRO A 352 12.68 -3.17 28.69
C PRO A 352 13.65 -4.09 27.94
N PHE A 353 13.17 -4.74 26.90
CA PHE A 353 14.01 -5.56 26.03
C PHE A 353 14.30 -4.81 24.73
N ASN A 354 15.53 -4.34 24.57
CA ASN A 354 16.01 -3.65 23.37
C ASN A 354 17.39 -4.23 23.00
N ARG A 355 17.48 -4.90 21.84
CA ARG A 355 18.70 -5.55 21.34
C ARG A 355 19.29 -4.81 20.16
#